data_AF-A0A7J4LFF4-F1
#
_entry.id   AF-A0A7J4LFF4-F1
#
_cell.length_a   1.000
_cell.length_b   1.000
_cell.length_c   1.000
_cell.angle_alpha   90.00
_cell.angle_beta   90.00
_cell.angle_gamma   90.00
#
_symmetry.space_group_name_H-M   'P 1'
#
loop_
_entity.id
_entity.type
_entity.pdbx_description
1 polymer ?
#
loop_
_entity_poly.entity_id
_entity_poly.type
_entity_poly.pdbx_seq_one_letter_code
_entity_poly.pdbx_strand_id
1 'polypeptide(L)'
;MEELKEFSKKDIERIKREKQRQEAEKQRQENLERERNLAEHKHSQKQKSKKTLIIAGSVLVIIILAISVYAAVHALTPGTWDNFAKCLSEKGVVMYGALSWCKYTQEQAGMFGKSFKYLNYKDHTELPGIKKTPTWVIDGKWYENVQSFQTLAAATGCRYDQ
;
A
#
# COMPACT_ATOMS: atom_id res chain seq x y z
N MET A 1 -50.32 80.15 -11.17
CA MET A 1 -49.66 79.08 -11.98
C MET A 1 -48.32 78.63 -11.39
N GLU A 2 -47.70 79.41 -10.50
CA GLU A 2 -46.37 79.10 -9.92
C GLU A 2 -46.45 78.06 -8.80
N GLU A 3 -47.41 78.18 -7.89
CA GLU A 3 -47.59 77.23 -6.77
C GLU A 3 -47.97 75.80 -7.20
N LEU A 4 -48.74 75.66 -8.28
CA LEU A 4 -49.08 74.36 -8.89
C LEU A 4 -47.85 73.62 -9.45
N LYS A 5 -46.83 74.36 -9.91
CA LYS A 5 -45.57 73.78 -10.43
C LYS A 5 -44.64 73.35 -9.30
N GLU A 6 -44.66 74.07 -8.18
CA GLU A 6 -43.85 73.75 -7.01
C GLU A 6 -44.34 72.50 -6.28
N PHE A 7 -45.67 72.37 -6.13
CA PHE A 7 -46.30 71.17 -5.59
C PHE A 7 -45.92 69.91 -6.39
N SER A 8 -45.99 69.99 -7.73
CA SER A 8 -45.64 68.87 -8.62
C SER A 8 -44.18 68.41 -8.52
N LYS A 9 -43.21 69.34 -8.34
CA LYS A 9 -41.79 68.98 -8.17
C LYS A 9 -41.54 68.18 -6.89
N LYS A 10 -42.19 68.58 -5.80
CA LYS A 10 -42.04 67.94 -4.48
C LYS A 10 -42.56 66.50 -4.47
N ASP A 11 -43.67 66.24 -5.16
CA ASP A 11 -44.21 64.89 -5.31
C ASP A 11 -43.31 64.00 -6.17
N ILE A 12 -42.75 64.53 -7.27
CA ILE A 12 -41.79 63.80 -8.12
C ILE A 12 -40.53 63.41 -7.32
N GLU A 13 -40.00 64.33 -6.50
CA GLU A 13 -38.87 64.00 -5.63
C GLU A 13 -39.21 62.95 -4.57
N ARG A 14 -40.42 63.00 -4.01
CA ARG A 14 -40.89 62.00 -3.05
C ARG A 14 -40.96 60.62 -3.69
N ILE A 15 -41.56 60.52 -4.88
CA ILE A 15 -41.63 59.27 -5.67
C ILE A 15 -40.23 58.75 -5.99
N LYS A 16 -39.30 59.63 -6.38
CA LYS A 16 -37.91 59.25 -6.66
C LYS A 16 -37.21 58.68 -5.42
N ARG A 17 -37.39 59.31 -4.25
CA ARG A 17 -36.84 58.84 -2.97
C ARG A 17 -37.45 57.51 -2.55
N GLU A 18 -38.76 57.33 -2.70
CA GLU A 18 -39.45 56.07 -2.41
C GLU A 18 -38.95 54.94 -3.32
N LYS A 19 -38.79 55.21 -4.62
CA LYS A 19 -38.19 54.26 -5.58
C LYS A 19 -36.76 53.89 -5.20
N GLN A 20 -35.93 54.86 -4.83
CA GLN A 20 -34.56 54.58 -4.37
C GLN A 20 -34.53 53.74 -3.09
N ARG A 21 -35.45 53.96 -2.16
CA ARG A 21 -35.60 53.13 -0.94
C ARG A 21 -36.01 51.71 -1.30
N GLN A 22 -36.98 51.55 -2.20
CA GLN A 22 -37.41 50.23 -2.68
C GLN A 22 -36.29 49.48 -3.41
N GLU A 23 -35.52 50.16 -4.27
CA GLU A 23 -34.36 49.57 -4.95
C GLU A 23 -33.25 49.18 -3.96
N ALA A 24 -32.97 50.02 -2.96
CA ALA A 24 -32.00 49.72 -1.91
C ALA A 24 -32.44 48.54 -1.03
N GLU A 25 -33.72 48.46 -0.67
CA GLU A 25 -34.30 47.33 0.06
C GLU A 25 -34.25 46.05 -0.76
N LYS A 26 -34.61 46.11 -2.05
CA LYS A 26 -34.51 44.98 -2.96
C LYS A 26 -33.07 44.49 -3.09
N GLN A 27 -32.13 45.41 -3.32
CA GLN A 27 -30.69 45.07 -3.39
C GLN A 27 -30.20 44.44 -2.08
N ARG A 28 -30.66 44.95 -0.94
CA ARG A 28 -30.34 44.39 0.38
C ARG A 28 -30.89 42.97 0.54
N GLN A 29 -32.14 42.72 0.13
CA GLN A 29 -32.74 41.39 0.16
C GLN A 29 -31.99 40.42 -0.76
N GLU A 30 -31.67 40.84 -2.00
CA GLU A 30 -30.88 40.04 -2.94
C GLU A 30 -29.49 39.70 -2.39
N ASN A 31 -28.82 40.66 -1.73
CA ASN A 31 -27.51 40.41 -1.12
C ASN A 31 -27.61 39.43 0.06
N LEU A 32 -28.63 39.56 0.91
CA LEU A 32 -28.87 38.64 2.02
C LEU A 32 -29.17 37.21 1.52
N GLU A 33 -29.95 37.09 0.45
CA GLU A 33 -30.24 35.80 -0.18
C GLU A 33 -28.96 35.18 -0.78
N ARG A 34 -28.12 35.97 -1.45
CA ARG A 34 -26.82 35.52 -1.95
C ARG A 34 -25.91 35.03 -0.82
N GLU A 35 -25.83 35.75 0.30
CA GLU A 35 -25.04 35.34 1.47
C GLU A 35 -25.56 34.03 2.09
N ARG A 36 -26.89 33.90 2.22
CA ARG A 36 -27.53 32.67 2.70
C ARG A 36 -27.20 31.48 1.80
N ASN A 37 -27.38 31.64 0.48
CA ASN A 37 -27.09 30.58 -0.49
C ASN A 37 -25.60 30.19 -0.48
N LEU A 38 -24.69 31.15 -0.36
CA LEU A 38 -23.25 30.89 -0.24
C LEU A 38 -22.91 30.10 1.03
N ALA A 39 -23.54 30.43 2.17
CA ALA A 39 -23.35 29.72 3.42
C ALA A 39 -23.85 28.27 3.35
N GLU A 40 -25.02 28.04 2.75
CA GLU A 40 -25.58 26.69 2.53
C GLU A 40 -24.68 25.85 1.61
N HIS A 41 -24.22 26.42 0.50
CA HIS A 41 -23.28 25.73 -0.40
C HIS A 41 -21.96 25.38 0.29
N LYS A 42 -21.36 26.31 1.06
CA LYS A 42 -20.14 26.06 1.84
C LYS A 42 -20.34 24.97 2.87
N HIS A 43 -21.45 24.97 3.60
CA HIS A 43 -21.77 23.94 4.59
C HIS A 43 -21.94 22.56 3.94
N SER A 44 -22.70 22.48 2.84
CA SER A 44 -22.92 21.25 2.07
C SER A 44 -21.61 20.68 1.50
N GLN A 45 -20.74 21.52 0.93
CA GLN A 45 -19.42 21.10 0.46
C GLN A 45 -18.53 20.58 1.59
N LYS A 46 -18.46 21.29 2.72
CA LYS A 46 -17.65 20.88 3.88
C LYS A 46 -18.16 19.56 4.49
N GLN A 47 -19.47 19.34 4.48
CA GLN A 47 -20.06 18.10 4.96
C GLN A 47 -19.77 16.92 4.00
N LYS A 48 -19.85 17.15 2.69
CA LYS A 48 -19.49 16.14 1.67
C LYS A 48 -18.01 15.75 1.77
N SER A 49 -17.09 16.70 1.88
CA SER A 49 -15.65 16.41 1.95
C SER A 49 -15.27 15.60 3.19
N LYS A 50 -15.82 15.91 4.37
CA LYS A 50 -15.61 15.13 5.59
C LYS A 50 -16.07 13.68 5.44
N LYS A 51 -17.24 13.45 4.85
CA LYS A 51 -17.74 12.08 4.60
C LYS A 51 -16.83 11.31 3.64
N THR A 52 -16.38 11.95 2.56
CA THR A 52 -15.44 11.34 1.61
C THR A 52 -14.11 10.98 2.27
N LEU A 53 -13.56 11.84 3.13
CA LEU A 53 -12.33 11.56 3.87
C LEU A 53 -12.48 10.39 4.85
N ILE A 54 -13.62 10.27 5.54
CA ILE A 54 -13.89 9.15 6.44
C ILE A 54 -14.00 7.84 5.67
N ILE A 55 -14.70 7.83 4.53
CA ILE A 55 -14.85 6.63 3.68
C ILE A 55 -13.50 6.23 3.09
N ALA A 56 -12.71 7.18 2.57
CA ALA A 56 -11.39 6.89 2.04
C ALA A 56 -10.46 6.32 3.14
N GLY A 57 -10.51 6.90 4.34
CA GLY A 57 -9.76 6.41 5.49
C GLY A 57 -10.18 5.00 5.92
N SER A 58 -11.48 4.70 5.97
CA SER A 58 -11.96 3.36 6.35
C SER A 58 -11.57 2.31 5.32
N VAL A 59 -11.67 2.61 4.02
CA VAL A 59 -11.23 1.71 2.94
C VAL A 59 -9.73 1.44 3.05
N LEU A 60 -8.91 2.46 3.30
CA LEU A 60 -7.47 2.29 3.48
C LEU A 60 -7.14 1.37 4.67
N VAL A 61 -7.82 1.55 5.80
CA VAL A 61 -7.65 0.69 6.99
C VAL A 61 -8.03 -0.75 6.69
N ILE A 62 -9.15 -0.99 5.98
CA ILE A 62 -9.58 -2.33 5.57
C ILE A 62 -8.54 -2.98 4.65
N ILE A 63 -7.98 -2.25 3.69
CA ILE A 63 -6.93 -2.75 2.79
C ILE A 63 -5.68 -3.15 3.59
N ILE A 64 -5.24 -2.29 4.51
CA ILE A 64 -4.08 -2.58 5.37
C ILE A 64 -4.34 -3.84 6.20
N LEU A 65 -5.51 -3.96 6.84
CA LEU A 65 -5.90 -5.14 7.61
C LEU A 65 -5.91 -6.41 6.75
N ALA A 66 -6.49 -6.35 5.55
CA ALA A 66 -6.52 -7.48 4.63
C ALA A 66 -5.11 -7.95 4.23
N ILE A 67 -4.21 -7.00 3.93
CA ILE A 67 -2.80 -7.31 3.62
C ILE A 67 -2.10 -7.94 4.83
N SER A 68 -2.31 -7.40 6.04
CA SER A 68 -1.70 -7.93 7.26
C SER A 68 -2.17 -9.36 7.56
N VAL A 69 -3.48 -9.64 7.44
CA VAL A 69 -4.04 -10.98 7.62
C VAL A 69 -3.50 -11.94 6.56
N TYR A 70 -3.49 -11.54 5.29
CA TYR A 70 -2.94 -12.34 4.21
C TYR A 70 -1.47 -12.69 4.46
N ALA A 71 -0.64 -11.71 4.86
CA ALA A 71 0.77 -11.93 5.17
C ALA A 71 0.95 -12.90 6.35
N ALA A 72 0.14 -12.77 7.40
CA ALA A 72 0.19 -13.66 8.56
C ALA A 72 -0.19 -15.11 8.20
N VAL A 73 -1.27 -15.31 7.45
CA VAL A 73 -1.67 -16.65 6.97
C VAL A 73 -0.58 -17.23 6.08
N HIS A 74 -0.05 -16.46 5.13
CA HIS A 74 1.06 -16.91 4.28
C HIS A 74 2.32 -17.25 5.08
N ALA A 75 2.63 -16.56 6.18
CA ALA A 75 3.79 -16.90 7.00
C ALA A 75 3.59 -18.23 7.76
N LEU A 76 2.35 -18.55 8.14
CA LEU A 76 2.00 -19.76 8.90
C LEU A 76 1.79 -21.00 8.03
N THR A 77 1.57 -20.86 6.73
CA THR A 77 1.43 -22.04 5.86
C THR A 77 2.76 -22.77 5.71
N PRO A 78 2.79 -24.11 5.87
CA PRO A 78 3.97 -24.92 5.59
C PRO A 78 4.50 -24.67 4.18
N GLY A 79 5.82 -24.69 4.02
CA GLY A 79 6.44 -24.65 2.71
C GLY A 79 6.31 -26.00 2.01
N THR A 80 6.21 -25.97 0.68
CA THR A 80 6.11 -27.17 -0.19
C THR A 80 7.24 -28.16 0.04
N TRP A 81 8.43 -27.69 0.45
CA TRP A 81 9.64 -28.50 0.56
C TRP A 81 10.16 -28.60 1.98
N ASP A 82 9.31 -28.34 2.99
CA ASP A 82 9.71 -28.31 4.40
C ASP A 82 10.37 -29.63 4.83
N ASN A 83 9.78 -30.77 4.48
CA ASN A 83 10.31 -32.08 4.85
C ASN A 83 11.64 -32.38 4.16
N PHE A 84 11.77 -32.02 2.88
CA PHE A 84 13.00 -32.21 2.13
C PHE A 84 14.14 -31.35 2.72
N ALA A 85 13.88 -30.06 2.96
CA ALA A 85 14.86 -29.15 3.54
C ALA A 85 15.29 -29.57 4.95
N LYS A 86 14.35 -30.03 5.80
CA LYS A 86 14.66 -30.58 7.13
C LYS A 86 15.53 -31.83 7.03
N CYS A 87 15.17 -32.77 6.15
CA CYS A 87 15.95 -34.00 5.94
C CYS A 87 17.40 -33.69 5.52
N LEU A 88 17.60 -32.74 4.59
CA LEU A 88 18.94 -32.30 4.20
C LEU A 88 19.74 -31.78 5.40
N SER A 89 19.11 -30.94 6.23
CA SER A 89 19.77 -30.41 7.43
C SER A 89 20.06 -31.45 8.49
N GLU A 90 19.15 -32.42 8.70
CA GLU A 90 19.35 -33.58 9.59
C GLU A 90 20.50 -34.47 9.12
N LYS A 91 20.71 -34.58 7.80
CA LYS A 91 21.87 -35.25 7.19
C LYS A 91 23.16 -34.42 7.29
N GLY A 92 23.13 -33.25 7.92
CA GLY A 92 24.30 -32.40 8.08
C GLY A 92 24.73 -31.71 6.77
N VAL A 93 23.86 -31.68 5.75
CA VAL A 93 24.14 -30.98 4.50
C VAL A 93 24.19 -29.48 4.76
N VAL A 94 25.21 -28.81 4.23
CA VAL A 94 25.36 -27.35 4.35
C VAL A 94 25.48 -26.72 2.97
N MET A 95 24.68 -25.69 2.70
CA MET A 95 24.83 -24.84 1.53
C MET A 95 25.63 -23.59 1.89
N TYR A 96 26.77 -23.41 1.23
CA TYR A 96 27.58 -22.21 1.34
C TYR A 96 27.33 -21.29 0.16
N GLY A 97 27.02 -20.03 0.41
CA GLY A 97 26.73 -19.09 -0.67
C GLY A 97 26.74 -17.63 -0.24
N ALA A 98 26.23 -16.77 -1.13
CA ALA A 98 26.09 -15.35 -0.85
C ALA A 98 24.72 -14.84 -1.33
N LEU A 99 23.71 -14.89 -0.45
CA LEU A 99 22.35 -14.45 -0.77
C LEU A 99 22.26 -12.97 -1.17
N SER A 100 23.17 -12.12 -0.69
CA SER A 100 23.10 -10.67 -0.92
C SER A 100 23.40 -10.25 -2.36
N TRP A 101 24.21 -11.03 -3.09
CA TRP A 101 24.70 -10.60 -4.42
C TRP A 101 24.83 -11.74 -5.45
N CYS A 102 24.91 -13.01 -5.02
CA CYS A 102 25.06 -14.11 -5.97
C CYS A 102 23.69 -14.58 -6.47
N LYS A 103 23.39 -14.26 -7.73
CA LYS A 103 22.17 -14.70 -8.43
C LYS A 103 21.94 -16.22 -8.34
N TYR A 104 22.99 -17.02 -8.46
CA TYR A 104 22.87 -18.48 -8.39
C TYR A 104 22.55 -18.98 -6.98
N THR A 105 23.06 -18.31 -5.94
CA THR A 105 22.70 -18.64 -4.55
C THR A 105 21.23 -18.28 -4.30
N GLN A 106 20.79 -17.13 -4.80
CA GLN A 106 19.38 -16.70 -4.72
C GLN A 106 18.46 -17.65 -5.50
N GLU A 107 18.88 -18.12 -6.67
CA GLU A 107 18.13 -19.09 -7.48
C GLU A 107 17.95 -20.42 -6.73
N GLN A 108 19.05 -20.98 -6.21
CA GLN A 108 18.99 -22.18 -5.39
C GLN A 108 18.09 -22.02 -4.17
N ALA A 109 18.19 -20.90 -3.46
CA ALA A 109 17.32 -20.61 -2.31
C ALA A 109 15.85 -20.47 -2.74
N GLY A 110 15.61 -19.85 -3.90
CA GLY A 110 14.29 -19.66 -4.50
C GLY A 110 13.61 -20.99 -4.84
N MET A 111 14.37 -22.02 -5.26
CA MET A 111 13.83 -23.37 -5.49
C MET A 111 13.14 -23.93 -4.22
N PHE A 112 13.69 -23.65 -3.03
CA PHE A 112 13.12 -24.10 -1.75
C PHE A 112 12.00 -23.19 -1.23
N GLY A 113 11.94 -21.94 -1.70
CA GLY A 113 10.96 -20.95 -1.26
C GLY A 113 10.97 -20.76 0.27
N LYS A 114 9.79 -20.83 0.90
CA LYS A 114 9.66 -20.72 2.37
C LYS A 114 10.43 -21.79 3.13
N SER A 115 10.66 -22.94 2.50
CA SER A 115 11.32 -24.10 3.09
C SER A 115 12.83 -23.88 3.25
N PHE A 116 13.39 -22.85 2.59
CA PHE A 116 14.80 -22.48 2.71
C PHE A 116 15.21 -22.24 4.17
N LYS A 117 14.28 -21.75 5.01
CA LYS A 117 14.52 -21.49 6.44
C LYS A 117 14.95 -22.72 7.25
N TYR A 118 14.72 -23.93 6.74
CA TYR A 118 15.14 -25.16 7.40
C TYR A 118 16.51 -25.66 6.94
N LEU A 119 17.07 -25.12 5.86
CA LEU A 119 18.39 -25.52 5.37
C LEU A 119 19.50 -24.96 6.26
N ASN A 120 20.54 -25.75 6.49
CA ASN A 120 21.79 -25.23 7.01
C ASN A 120 22.47 -24.39 5.92
N TYR A 121 22.33 -23.07 6.02
CA TYR A 121 23.00 -22.12 5.15
C TYR A 121 24.12 -21.40 5.90
N LYS A 122 25.26 -21.23 5.23
CA LYS A 122 26.40 -20.46 5.73
C LYS A 122 26.90 -19.50 4.67
N ASP A 123 27.52 -18.40 5.10
CA ASP A 123 28.16 -17.51 4.15
C ASP A 123 29.37 -18.21 3.52
N HIS A 124 29.61 -17.97 2.23
CA HIS A 124 30.73 -18.55 1.50
C HIS A 124 32.10 -18.27 2.15
N THR A 125 32.24 -17.18 2.91
CA THR A 125 33.47 -16.85 3.64
C THR A 125 33.80 -17.84 4.77
N GLU A 126 32.81 -18.60 5.24
CA GLU A 126 32.97 -19.60 6.31
C GLU A 126 33.58 -20.92 5.82
N LEU A 127 33.74 -21.12 4.50
CA LEU A 127 34.40 -22.30 3.92
C LEU A 127 35.57 -21.87 3.02
N PRO A 128 36.80 -21.87 3.55
CA PRO A 128 37.99 -21.53 2.78
C PRO A 128 38.14 -22.43 1.55
N GLY A 129 38.45 -21.83 0.40
CA GLY A 129 38.69 -22.55 -0.86
C GLY A 129 37.48 -22.72 -1.77
N ILE A 130 36.30 -22.21 -1.40
CA ILE A 130 35.16 -22.11 -2.34
C ILE A 130 35.55 -21.27 -3.56
N LYS A 131 35.31 -21.83 -4.74
CA LYS A 131 35.50 -21.14 -6.03
C LYS A 131 34.20 -20.64 -6.64
N LYS A 132 33.09 -21.34 -6.39
CA LYS A 132 31.78 -21.06 -6.98
C LYS A 132 30.69 -21.15 -5.92
N THR A 133 29.69 -20.27 -6.00
CA THR A 133 28.53 -20.28 -5.10
C THR A 133 27.23 -20.50 -5.90
N PRO A 134 26.23 -21.21 -5.34
CA PRO A 134 26.31 -21.94 -4.08
C PRO A 134 27.25 -23.16 -4.20
N THR A 135 27.81 -23.60 -3.08
CA THR A 135 28.49 -24.90 -2.96
C THR A 135 27.82 -25.68 -1.85
N TRP A 136 27.38 -26.90 -2.17
CA TRP A 136 26.82 -27.82 -1.18
C TRP A 136 27.90 -28.76 -0.68
N VAL A 137 28.00 -28.89 0.64
CA VAL A 137 28.86 -29.87 1.30
C VAL A 137 27.96 -30.99 1.82
N ILE A 138 28.17 -32.20 1.30
CA ILE A 138 27.42 -33.42 1.62
C ILE A 138 28.44 -34.51 1.90
N ASP A 139 28.50 -35.01 3.14
CA ASP A 139 29.47 -36.03 3.57
C ASP A 139 30.93 -35.70 3.16
N GLY A 140 31.31 -34.43 3.28
CA GLY A 140 32.65 -33.93 2.92
C GLY A 140 32.89 -33.74 1.42
N LYS A 141 31.95 -34.12 0.55
CA LYS A 141 32.00 -33.88 -0.90
C LYS A 141 31.37 -32.54 -1.26
N TRP A 142 31.97 -31.87 -2.24
CA TRP A 142 31.58 -30.54 -2.67
C TRP A 142 30.81 -30.62 -3.98
N TYR A 143 29.64 -30.00 -4.02
CA TYR A 143 28.80 -29.90 -5.20
C TYR A 143 28.63 -28.41 -5.53
N GLU A 144 29.41 -27.92 -6.48
CA GLU A 144 29.44 -26.52 -6.90
C GLU A 144 28.27 -26.16 -7.83
N ASN A 145 27.85 -24.89 -7.79
CA ASN A 145 26.72 -24.32 -8.53
C ASN A 145 25.37 -24.83 -8.05
N VAL A 146 24.31 -24.31 -8.67
CA VAL A 146 22.93 -24.74 -8.42
C VAL A 146 22.78 -26.24 -8.68
N GLN A 147 22.23 -26.94 -7.70
CA GLN A 147 21.89 -28.36 -7.71
C GLN A 147 20.39 -28.55 -7.83
N SER A 148 19.99 -29.51 -8.66
CA SER A 148 18.60 -29.96 -8.72
C SER A 148 18.23 -30.73 -7.45
N PHE A 149 16.93 -30.79 -7.15
CA PHE A 149 16.45 -31.61 -6.04
C PHE A 149 16.74 -33.09 -6.24
N GLN A 150 16.73 -33.57 -7.50
CA GLN A 150 17.11 -34.95 -7.81
C GLN A 150 18.56 -35.24 -7.41
N THR A 151 19.51 -34.33 -7.69
CA THR A 151 20.91 -34.51 -7.31
C THR A 151 21.07 -34.51 -5.78
N LEU A 152 20.45 -33.56 -5.10
CA LEU A 152 20.50 -33.47 -3.64
C LEU A 152 19.86 -34.68 -2.97
N ALA A 153 18.72 -35.15 -3.50
CA ALA A 153 18.04 -36.35 -3.04
C ALA A 153 18.88 -37.62 -3.27
N ALA A 154 19.47 -37.77 -4.46
CA ALA A 154 20.32 -38.91 -4.77
C ALA A 154 21.58 -38.96 -3.88
N ALA A 155 22.15 -37.81 -3.54
CA ALA A 155 23.32 -37.72 -2.68
C ALA A 155 23.03 -38.01 -1.19
N THR A 156 21.78 -37.80 -0.73
CA THR A 156 21.43 -37.83 0.71
C THR A 156 20.44 -38.92 1.09
N GLY A 157 19.75 -39.50 0.10
CA GLY A 157 18.59 -40.37 0.30
C GLY A 157 17.31 -39.63 0.72
N CYS A 158 17.32 -38.29 0.79
CA CYS A 158 16.14 -37.51 1.15
C CYS A 158 15.11 -37.48 0.00
N ARG A 159 13.83 -37.56 0.34
CA ARG A 159 12.72 -37.45 -0.63
C ARG A 159 12.25 -36.00 -0.78
N TYR A 160 11.93 -35.62 -2.01
CA TYR A 160 11.40 -34.30 -2.36
C TYR A 160 10.04 -34.42 -3.05
N ASP A 161 9.20 -35.35 -2.61
CA ASP A 161 7.81 -35.42 -3.04
C ASP A 161 7.01 -34.19 -2.54
N GLN A 162 6.10 -33.71 -3.40
CA GLN A 162 5.18 -32.61 -3.13
C GLN A 162 3.95 -33.08 -2.36
#